data_AF-A0A8S1H708-F1
#
_entry.id   AF-A0A8S1H708-F1
#
_cell.length_a   1.000
_cell.length_b   1.000
_cell.length_c   1.000
_cell.angle_alpha   90.00
_cell.angle_beta   90.00
_cell.angle_gamma   90.00
#
_symmetry.space_group_name_H-M   'P 1'
#
loop_
_entity.id
_entity.type
_entity.pdbx_description
1 polymer ?
#
loop_
_entity_poly.entity_id
_entity_poly.type
_entity_poly.pdbx_seq_one_letter_code
_entity_poly.pdbx_strand_id
1 'polypeptide(L)'
;MTENTFSQPQTWTRSRILFSALAARITLVLYSHIHDYIFKVNFTDIDYHVFSDAARHVWKGGSPYDRPTYRYTPALAWILLPVVNFPDFGKLLFCFCDIFVAWIMLQVLDRQELQHKKESTKNTTSENNKKICLLDDQVKLVVLFWLANPLTAIISARGNAEAIVAAAVLLTILLLQTGYWKTAALVHGALAIHLKIYPLIYLPSVFLQLSSYGKQKDFSSKFKALLFNWKGHVYLIITLSSFAAIVLFFYQIYGDTTIFRLISILYTWWKETSSCPN
;
A
#
# COMPACT_ATOMS: atom_id res chain seq x y z
N MET A 1 -35.15 -38.91 -21.73
CA MET A 1 -34.91 -37.45 -21.79
C MET A 1 -34.95 -36.91 -20.37
N THR A 2 -33.79 -36.81 -19.72
CA THR A 2 -33.64 -36.12 -18.44
C THR A 2 -32.51 -35.13 -18.64
N GLU A 3 -32.88 -33.89 -18.92
CA GLU A 3 -31.95 -32.77 -19.02
C GLU A 3 -31.30 -32.57 -17.64
N ASN A 4 -30.01 -32.90 -17.54
CA ASN A 4 -29.17 -32.47 -16.44
C ASN A 4 -29.01 -30.96 -16.55
N THR A 5 -29.82 -30.22 -15.80
CA THR A 5 -29.58 -28.80 -15.51
C THR A 5 -28.32 -28.71 -14.66
N PHE A 6 -27.17 -28.62 -15.32
CA PHE A 6 -25.90 -28.26 -14.70
C PHE A 6 -26.09 -26.85 -14.12
N SER A 7 -26.37 -26.78 -12.81
CA SER A 7 -26.46 -25.54 -12.07
C SER A 7 -25.16 -24.77 -12.28
N GLN A 8 -25.23 -23.66 -13.03
CA GLN A 8 -24.10 -22.75 -13.22
C GLN A 8 -23.54 -22.41 -11.84
N PRO A 9 -22.23 -22.57 -11.59
CA PRO A 9 -21.66 -22.25 -10.29
C PRO A 9 -21.97 -20.77 -10.00
N GLN A 10 -22.60 -20.50 -8.86
CA GLN A 10 -22.98 -19.17 -8.45
C GLN A 10 -21.71 -18.34 -8.22
N THR A 11 -21.26 -17.63 -9.25
CA THR A 11 -20.05 -16.81 -9.17
C THR A 11 -20.36 -15.57 -8.32
N TRP A 12 -19.68 -15.44 -7.19
CA TRP A 12 -19.85 -14.28 -6.33
C TRP A 12 -19.35 -13.04 -7.06
N THR A 13 -20.20 -12.00 -7.16
CA THR A 13 -19.81 -10.72 -7.73
C THR A 13 -18.68 -10.10 -6.91
N ARG A 14 -17.67 -9.50 -7.57
CA ARG A 14 -16.50 -8.84 -6.92
C ARG A 14 -16.91 -7.93 -5.76
N SER A 15 -17.95 -7.13 -5.95
CA SER A 15 -18.48 -6.22 -4.92
C SER A 15 -18.98 -6.96 -3.68
N ARG A 16 -19.61 -8.14 -3.83
CA ARG A 16 -20.09 -8.94 -2.70
C ARG A 16 -18.93 -9.50 -1.88
N ILE A 17 -17.85 -9.92 -2.55
CA ILE A 17 -16.63 -10.43 -1.91
C ILE A 17 -15.94 -9.32 -1.12
N LEU A 18 -15.76 -8.14 -1.72
CA LEU A 18 -15.14 -7.00 -1.04
C LEU A 18 -15.98 -6.54 0.15
N PHE A 19 -17.31 -6.50 -0.02
CA PHE A 19 -18.24 -6.13 1.06
C PHE A 19 -18.24 -7.14 2.21
N SER A 20 -18.28 -8.45 1.92
CA SER A 20 -18.22 -9.48 2.96
C SER A 20 -16.88 -9.45 3.70
N ALA A 21 -15.78 -9.24 2.99
CA ALA A 21 -14.44 -9.10 3.58
C ALA A 21 -14.30 -7.84 4.45
N LEU A 22 -14.92 -6.72 4.05
CA LEU A 22 -15.00 -5.50 4.85
C LEU A 22 -15.84 -5.72 6.10
N ALA A 23 -17.02 -6.32 5.97
CA ALA A 23 -17.90 -6.63 7.10
C ALA A 23 -17.18 -7.53 8.12
N ALA A 24 -16.47 -8.56 7.67
CA ALA A 24 -15.67 -9.43 8.54
C ALA A 24 -14.61 -8.64 9.32
N ARG A 25 -13.92 -7.70 8.68
CA ARG A 25 -12.92 -6.83 9.33
C ARG A 25 -13.56 -5.89 10.36
N ILE A 26 -14.70 -5.29 10.03
CA ILE A 26 -15.45 -4.45 10.98
C ILE A 26 -15.89 -5.28 12.20
N THR A 27 -16.36 -6.51 12.00
CA THR A 27 -16.68 -7.42 13.10
C THR A 27 -15.46 -7.70 13.98
N LEU A 28 -14.27 -7.88 13.40
CA LEU A 28 -13.02 -8.03 14.16
C LEU A 28 -12.66 -6.76 14.95
N VAL A 29 -12.89 -5.57 14.38
CA VAL A 29 -12.70 -4.30 15.09
C VAL A 29 -13.64 -4.22 16.31
N LEU A 30 -14.91 -4.59 16.15
CA LEU A 30 -15.85 -4.64 17.28
C LEU A 30 -15.45 -5.71 18.31
N TYR A 31 -15.03 -6.87 17.84
CA TYR A 31 -14.51 -7.95 18.70
C TYR A 31 -13.29 -7.51 19.50
N SER A 32 -12.44 -6.62 18.96
CA SER A 32 -11.25 -6.16 19.67
C SER A 32 -11.57 -5.53 21.04
N HIS A 33 -12.73 -4.89 21.19
CA HIS A 33 -13.17 -4.31 22.48
C HIS A 33 -13.45 -5.38 23.52
N ILE A 34 -14.13 -6.46 23.12
CA ILE A 34 -14.45 -7.60 23.99
C ILE A 34 -13.16 -8.32 24.37
N HIS A 35 -12.28 -8.54 23.39
CA HIS A 35 -11.02 -9.23 23.62
C HIS A 35 -10.10 -8.45 24.56
N ASP A 36 -9.92 -7.15 24.33
CA ASP A 36 -9.07 -6.28 25.15
C ASP A 36 -9.59 -6.12 26.59
N TYR A 37 -10.89 -6.32 26.80
CA TYR A 37 -11.49 -6.33 28.14
C TYR A 37 -11.27 -7.65 28.89
N ILE A 38 -11.36 -8.79 28.20
CA ILE A 38 -11.31 -10.13 28.82
C ILE A 38 -9.88 -10.62 29.01
N PHE A 39 -9.00 -10.39 28.03
CA PHE A 39 -7.68 -11.01 27.98
C PHE A 39 -6.58 -10.04 28.38
N LYS A 40 -5.55 -10.56 29.05
CA LYS A 40 -4.35 -9.78 29.45
C LYS A 40 -3.52 -9.32 28.25
N VAL A 41 -3.50 -10.11 27.18
CA VAL A 41 -2.80 -9.77 25.94
C VAL A 41 -3.80 -9.09 25.02
N ASN A 42 -3.55 -7.82 24.70
CA ASN A 42 -4.45 -7.04 23.87
C ASN A 42 -4.44 -7.54 22.42
N PHE A 43 -5.64 -7.57 21.84
CA PHE A 43 -5.85 -7.62 20.40
C PHE A 43 -5.37 -6.31 19.77
N THR A 44 -5.69 -5.14 20.32
CA THR A 44 -5.21 -3.87 19.74
C THR A 44 -3.68 -3.84 19.66
N ASP A 45 -3.14 -3.38 18.54
CA ASP A 45 -1.70 -3.22 18.34
C ASP A 45 -1.14 -2.12 19.26
N ILE A 46 0.06 -2.33 19.79
CA ILE A 46 0.75 -1.32 20.61
C ILE A 46 0.99 -0.06 19.79
N ASP A 47 1.35 -0.23 18.51
CA ASP A 47 1.59 0.88 17.59
C ASP A 47 0.31 1.74 17.41
N TYR A 48 -0.89 1.15 17.50
CA TYR A 48 -2.14 1.90 17.43
C TYR A 48 -2.31 2.91 18.57
N HIS A 49 -1.92 2.52 19.79
CA HIS A 49 -1.92 3.44 20.93
C HIS A 49 -0.89 4.55 20.75
N VAL A 50 0.30 4.24 20.21
CA VAL A 50 1.33 5.23 19.90
C VAL A 50 0.81 6.25 18.89
N PHE A 51 0.08 5.82 17.85
CA PHE A 51 -0.53 6.72 16.88
C PHE A 51 -1.62 7.59 17.49
N SER A 52 -2.48 6.98 18.29
CA SER A 52 -3.62 7.66 18.91
C SER A 52 -3.16 8.74 19.88
N ASP A 53 -2.11 8.47 20.65
CA ASP A 53 -1.54 9.45 21.56
C ASP A 53 -0.79 10.56 20.82
N ALA A 54 -0.05 10.24 19.76
CA ALA A 54 0.56 11.27 18.90
C ALA A 54 -0.50 12.18 18.26
N ALA A 55 -1.60 11.63 17.75
CA ALA A 55 -2.73 12.41 17.22
C ALA A 55 -3.38 13.29 18.31
N ARG A 56 -3.47 12.79 19.55
CA ARG A 56 -3.95 13.57 20.69
C ARG A 56 -3.02 14.73 21.06
N HIS A 57 -1.71 14.59 20.91
CA HIS A 57 -0.77 15.70 21.06
C HIS A 57 -1.01 16.76 19.98
N VAL A 58 -1.15 16.36 18.72
CA VAL A 58 -1.48 17.27 17.61
C VAL A 58 -2.80 18.01 17.86
N TRP A 59 -3.84 17.30 18.30
CA TRP A 59 -5.14 17.89 18.62
C TRP A 59 -5.07 18.97 19.71
N LYS A 60 -4.14 18.83 20.67
CA LYS A 60 -3.88 19.82 21.73
C LYS A 60 -2.99 20.99 21.28
N GLY A 61 -2.57 21.02 20.01
CA GLY A 61 -1.63 22.00 19.47
C GLY A 61 -0.15 21.68 19.73
N GLY A 62 0.16 20.49 20.27
CA GLY A 62 1.52 20.02 20.49
C GLY A 62 2.10 19.27 19.28
N SER A 63 3.30 18.70 19.48
CA SER A 63 3.99 17.92 18.46
C SER A 63 3.63 16.44 18.57
N PRO A 64 3.44 15.71 17.44
CA PRO A 64 3.26 14.25 17.51
C PRO A 64 4.48 13.55 18.11
N TYR A 65 5.64 14.20 18.06
CA TYR A 65 6.90 13.71 18.63
C TYR A 65 7.00 13.86 20.15
N ASP A 66 6.06 14.58 20.78
CA ASP A 66 5.96 14.64 22.24
C ASP A 66 5.57 13.29 22.84
N ARG A 67 4.96 12.41 22.03
CA ARG A 67 4.75 11.00 22.36
C ARG A 67 6.08 10.24 22.28
N PRO A 68 6.59 9.68 23.39
CA PRO A 68 7.74 8.78 23.32
C PRO A 68 7.46 7.61 22.39
N THR A 69 8.51 7.12 21.72
CA THR A 69 8.47 6.01 20.73
C THR A 69 7.68 6.25 19.44
N TYR A 70 7.15 7.46 19.19
CA TYR A 70 6.58 7.80 17.89
C TYR A 70 7.69 7.87 16.81
N ARG A 71 7.68 6.88 15.90
CA ARG A 71 8.70 6.67 14.84
C ARG A 71 8.17 6.90 13.43
N TYR A 72 7.04 7.58 13.30
CA TYR A 72 6.37 7.82 12.03
C TYR A 72 6.43 9.31 11.68
N THR A 73 6.08 9.66 10.45
CA THR A 73 6.02 11.08 10.06
C THR A 73 4.78 11.75 10.66
N PRO A 74 4.80 13.08 10.83
CA PRO A 74 3.66 13.80 11.41
C PRO A 74 2.38 13.61 10.60
N ALA A 75 2.50 13.37 9.29
CA ALA A 75 1.38 13.12 8.38
C ALA A 75 0.43 12.03 8.91
N LEU A 76 0.97 10.93 9.45
CA LEU A 76 0.14 9.84 9.96
C LEU A 76 -0.66 10.27 11.19
N ALA A 77 -0.05 11.03 12.12
CA ALA A 77 -0.77 11.57 13.28
C ALA A 77 -1.88 12.56 12.86
N TRP A 78 -1.62 13.38 11.85
CA TRP A 78 -2.61 14.31 11.29
C TRP A 78 -3.78 13.60 10.63
N ILE A 79 -3.52 12.55 9.82
CA ILE A 79 -4.58 11.72 9.22
C ILE A 79 -5.46 11.08 10.30
N LEU A 80 -4.86 10.71 11.45
CA LEU A 80 -5.53 10.05 12.56
C LEU A 80 -6.16 11.00 13.57
N LEU A 81 -6.18 12.32 13.35
CA LEU A 81 -6.82 13.28 14.26
C LEU A 81 -8.24 12.91 14.72
N PRO A 82 -9.13 12.35 13.88
CA PRO A 82 -10.47 11.95 14.32
C PRO A 82 -10.48 10.88 15.42
N VAL A 83 -9.36 10.16 15.65
CA VAL A 83 -9.23 9.15 16.71
C VAL A 83 -9.47 9.73 18.11
N VAL A 84 -9.26 11.03 18.30
CA VAL A 84 -9.48 11.71 19.59
C VAL A 84 -10.95 11.66 20.00
N ASN A 85 -11.88 11.79 19.04
CA ASN A 85 -13.32 11.73 19.27
C ASN A 85 -13.89 10.33 18.99
N PHE A 86 -13.28 9.59 18.07
CA PHE A 86 -13.72 8.27 17.66
C PHE A 86 -12.56 7.26 17.74
N PRO A 87 -12.37 6.57 18.88
CA PRO A 87 -11.17 5.76 19.14
C PRO A 87 -10.89 4.64 18.14
N ASP A 88 -11.89 4.15 17.41
CA ASP A 88 -11.72 3.10 16.39
C ASP A 88 -11.47 3.66 14.98
N PHE A 89 -11.43 4.99 14.80
CA PHE A 89 -11.30 5.64 13.49
C PHE A 89 -10.16 5.04 12.67
N GLY A 90 -8.97 4.98 13.27
CA GLY A 90 -7.78 4.47 12.58
C GLY A 90 -7.89 2.97 12.24
N LYS A 91 -8.48 2.13 13.11
CA LYS A 91 -8.71 0.72 12.81
C LYS A 91 -9.63 0.57 11.60
N LEU A 92 -10.74 1.33 11.56
CA LEU A 92 -11.63 1.33 10.40
C LEU A 92 -10.92 1.82 9.14
N LEU A 93 -10.17 2.92 9.22
CA LEU A 93 -9.39 3.46 8.11
C LEU A 93 -8.43 2.41 7.54
N PHE A 94 -7.70 1.69 8.39
CA PHE A 94 -6.77 0.66 7.95
C PHE A 94 -7.48 -0.56 7.34
N CYS A 95 -8.63 -0.97 7.87
CA CYS A 95 -9.46 -1.99 7.24
C CYS A 95 -9.98 -1.55 5.87
N PHE A 96 -10.39 -0.28 5.71
CA PHE A 96 -10.77 0.26 4.40
C PHE A 96 -9.59 0.28 3.43
N CYS A 97 -8.39 0.67 3.89
CA CYS A 97 -7.17 0.63 3.07
C CYS A 97 -6.82 -0.81 2.64
N ASP A 98 -6.99 -1.81 3.50
CA ASP A 98 -6.73 -3.22 3.15
C ASP A 98 -7.73 -3.75 2.09
N ILE A 99 -9.01 -3.36 2.18
CA ILE A 99 -9.99 -3.68 1.13
C ILE A 99 -9.69 -2.92 -0.17
N PHE A 100 -9.22 -1.67 -0.07
CA PHE A 100 -8.79 -0.88 -1.22
C PHE A 100 -7.55 -1.49 -1.90
N VAL A 101 -6.61 -2.04 -1.13
CA VAL A 101 -5.49 -2.84 -1.64
C VAL A 101 -5.99 -4.01 -2.48
N ALA A 102 -6.92 -4.81 -1.96
CA ALA A 102 -7.49 -5.93 -2.70
C ALA A 102 -8.22 -5.48 -3.97
N TRP A 103 -8.94 -4.36 -3.92
CA TRP A 103 -9.57 -3.76 -5.10
C TRP A 103 -8.53 -3.35 -6.15
N ILE A 104 -7.43 -2.70 -5.75
CA ILE A 104 -6.33 -2.34 -6.67
C ILE A 104 -5.72 -3.61 -7.29
N MET A 105 -5.49 -4.66 -6.51
CA MET A 105 -4.96 -5.92 -7.03
C MET A 105 -5.84 -6.51 -8.14
N LEU A 106 -7.16 -6.47 -7.98
CA LEU A 106 -8.10 -6.89 -9.03
C LEU A 106 -7.99 -6.01 -10.28
N GLN A 107 -7.83 -4.69 -10.13
CA GLN A 107 -7.68 -3.76 -11.26
C GLN A 107 -6.36 -3.97 -12.02
N VAL A 108 -5.27 -4.21 -11.29
CA VAL A 108 -3.96 -4.53 -11.87
C VAL A 108 -4.05 -5.84 -12.67
N LEU A 109 -4.72 -6.85 -12.11
CA LEU A 109 -4.94 -8.13 -12.75
C LEU A 109 -5.75 -8.01 -14.05
N ASP A 110 -6.90 -7.33 -14.01
CA ASP A 110 -7.76 -7.15 -15.19
C ASP A 110 -6.98 -6.54 -16.36
N ARG A 111 -6.02 -5.65 -16.08
CA ARG A 111 -5.18 -5.02 -17.10
C ARG A 111 -4.16 -5.97 -17.70
N GLN A 112 -3.55 -6.83 -16.88
CA GLN A 112 -2.62 -7.85 -17.37
C GLN A 112 -3.33 -8.86 -18.26
N GLU A 113 -4.56 -9.25 -17.89
CA GLU A 113 -5.40 -10.13 -18.71
C GLU A 113 -5.71 -9.50 -20.08
N LEU A 114 -6.11 -8.23 -20.10
CA LEU A 114 -6.38 -7.51 -21.34
C LEU A 114 -5.14 -7.40 -22.25
N GLN A 115 -3.95 -7.27 -21.68
CA GLN A 115 -2.69 -7.27 -22.45
C GLN A 115 -2.41 -8.65 -23.06
N HIS A 116 -2.51 -9.71 -22.26
CA HIS A 116 -2.34 -11.09 -22.74
C HIS A 116 -3.34 -11.45 -23.85
N LYS A 117 -4.61 -11.09 -23.69
CA LYS A 117 -5.66 -11.37 -24.68
C LYS A 117 -5.38 -10.66 -26.01
N LYS A 118 -4.88 -9.41 -25.99
CA LYS A 118 -4.50 -8.68 -27.21
C LYS A 118 -3.32 -9.31 -27.95
N GLU A 119 -2.35 -9.87 -27.23
CA GLU A 119 -1.22 -10.59 -27.83
C GLU A 119 -1.64 -11.95 -28.38
N SER A 120 -2.45 -12.71 -27.64
CA SER A 120 -2.93 -14.03 -28.09
C SER A 120 -3.93 -13.97 -29.24
N THR A 121 -4.72 -12.89 -29.38
CA THR A 121 -5.63 -12.72 -30.53
C THR A 121 -4.88 -12.68 -31.87
N LYS A 122 -3.59 -12.29 -31.87
CA LYS A 122 -2.75 -12.34 -33.07
C LYS A 122 -2.30 -13.76 -33.46
N ASN A 123 -2.30 -14.70 -32.51
CA ASN A 123 -1.82 -16.07 -32.67
C ASN A 123 -2.92 -17.05 -32.21
N THR A 124 -3.98 -17.22 -33.01
CA THR A 124 -5.19 -17.91 -32.55
C THR A 124 -5.08 -19.44 -32.67
N THR A 125 -5.15 -20.13 -31.53
CA THR A 125 -5.40 -21.58 -31.40
C THR A 125 -6.38 -21.82 -30.25
N SER A 126 -7.35 -22.74 -30.40
CA SER A 126 -8.42 -22.98 -29.40
C SER A 126 -7.91 -23.40 -28.02
N GLU A 127 -6.71 -23.97 -27.92
CA GLU A 127 -6.08 -24.35 -26.65
C GLU A 127 -5.60 -23.14 -25.83
N ASN A 128 -5.15 -22.06 -26.50
CA ASN A 128 -4.68 -20.85 -25.83
C ASN A 128 -5.82 -20.14 -25.10
N ASN A 129 -7.03 -20.14 -25.66
CA ASN A 129 -8.21 -19.52 -25.03
C ASN A 129 -8.62 -20.23 -23.73
N LYS A 130 -8.56 -21.58 -23.69
CA LYS A 130 -8.81 -22.34 -22.46
C LYS A 130 -7.76 -22.05 -21.38
N LYS A 131 -6.48 -21.96 -21.76
CA LYS A 131 -5.38 -21.67 -20.83
C LYS A 131 -5.51 -20.28 -20.19
N ILE A 132 -5.91 -19.27 -20.97
CA ILE A 132 -6.15 -17.89 -20.48
C ILE A 132 -7.28 -17.88 -19.44
N CYS A 133 -8.39 -18.57 -19.71
CA CYS A 133 -9.52 -18.65 -18.76
C CYS A 133 -9.11 -19.30 -17.43
N LEU A 134 -8.27 -20.34 -17.47
CA LEU A 134 -7.79 -21.01 -16.25
C LEU A 134 -6.84 -20.12 -15.43
N LEU A 135 -6.00 -19.31 -16.09
CA LEU A 135 -5.11 -18.36 -15.42
C LEU A 135 -5.90 -17.26 -14.71
N ASP A 136 -6.95 -16.73 -15.34
CA ASP A 136 -7.82 -15.71 -14.74
C ASP A 136 -8.49 -16.22 -13.45
N ASP A 137 -8.98 -17.46 -13.46
CA ASP A 137 -9.55 -18.08 -12.25
C ASP A 137 -8.50 -18.29 -11.15
N GLN A 138 -7.27 -18.69 -11.49
CA GLN A 138 -6.19 -18.85 -10.51
C GLN A 138 -5.85 -17.54 -9.80
N VAL A 139 -5.77 -16.41 -10.51
CA VAL A 139 -5.39 -15.15 -9.86
C VAL A 139 -6.55 -14.55 -9.06
N LYS A 140 -7.81 -14.74 -9.47
CA LYS A 140 -8.97 -14.42 -8.59
C LYS A 140 -8.91 -15.20 -7.29
N LEU A 141 -8.50 -16.47 -7.33
CA LEU A 141 -8.30 -17.27 -6.13
C LEU A 141 -7.20 -16.71 -5.23
N VAL A 142 -6.13 -16.12 -5.79
CA VAL A 142 -5.09 -15.44 -5.00
C VAL A 142 -5.65 -14.23 -4.25
N VAL A 143 -6.46 -13.39 -4.90
CA VAL A 143 -7.07 -12.23 -4.22
C VAL A 143 -8.10 -12.68 -3.18
N LEU A 144 -8.89 -13.70 -3.49
CA LEU A 144 -9.81 -14.31 -2.52
C LEU A 144 -9.05 -14.88 -1.32
N PHE A 145 -7.93 -15.55 -1.56
CA PHE A 145 -7.07 -16.08 -0.52
C PHE A 145 -6.48 -14.95 0.33
N TRP A 146 -6.05 -13.83 -0.28
CA TRP A 146 -5.62 -12.64 0.46
C TRP A 146 -6.74 -12.10 1.35
N LEU A 147 -7.93 -11.87 0.80
CA LEU A 147 -9.07 -11.30 1.55
C LEU A 147 -9.57 -12.21 2.67
N ALA A 148 -9.52 -13.52 2.45
CA ALA A 148 -9.89 -14.56 3.40
C ALA A 148 -8.75 -14.92 4.37
N ASN A 149 -7.52 -14.41 4.15
CA ASN A 149 -6.39 -14.70 5.01
C ASN A 149 -6.61 -14.04 6.39
N PRO A 150 -6.81 -14.83 7.46
CA PRO A 150 -7.09 -14.30 8.79
C PRO A 150 -5.96 -13.41 9.30
N LEU A 151 -4.70 -13.66 8.89
CA LEU A 151 -3.56 -12.85 9.31
C LEU A 151 -3.70 -11.40 8.83
N THR A 152 -4.05 -11.19 7.57
CA THR A 152 -4.20 -9.83 6.99
C THR A 152 -5.39 -9.09 7.59
N ALA A 153 -6.51 -9.80 7.78
CA ALA A 153 -7.71 -9.26 8.40
C ALA A 153 -7.47 -8.88 9.86
N ILE A 154 -6.73 -9.70 10.61
CA ILE A 154 -6.34 -9.40 11.99
C ILE A 154 -5.39 -8.20 12.00
N ILE A 155 -4.31 -8.18 11.23
CA ILE A 155 -3.32 -7.07 11.24
C ILE A 155 -3.99 -5.72 10.99
N SER A 156 -4.89 -5.63 10.00
CA SER A 156 -5.64 -4.40 9.73
C SER A 156 -6.60 -4.05 10.86
N ALA A 157 -7.38 -5.00 11.37
CA ALA A 157 -8.33 -4.78 12.47
C ALA A 157 -7.66 -4.45 13.82
N ARG A 158 -6.42 -4.90 14.04
CA ARG A 158 -5.62 -4.56 15.23
C ARG A 158 -5.20 -3.09 15.26
N GLY A 159 -5.26 -2.37 14.14
CA GLY A 159 -4.90 -0.97 14.05
C GLY A 159 -3.49 -0.71 13.50
N ASN A 160 -2.95 -1.61 12.67
CA ASN A 160 -1.62 -1.42 12.09
C ASN A 160 -1.66 -0.55 10.82
N ALA A 161 -0.76 0.43 10.73
CA ALA A 161 -0.64 1.35 9.60
C ALA A 161 -0.04 0.73 8.32
N GLU A 162 0.43 -0.53 8.34
CA GLU A 162 0.95 -1.18 7.12
C GLU A 162 -0.08 -1.20 5.98
N ALA A 163 -1.38 -1.30 6.28
CA ALA A 163 -2.43 -1.34 5.26
C ALA A 163 -2.51 -0.05 4.44
N ILE A 164 -2.37 1.13 5.08
CA ILE A 164 -2.40 2.41 4.36
C ILE A 164 -1.12 2.64 3.54
N VAL A 165 0.02 2.14 4.02
CA VAL A 165 1.29 2.17 3.28
C VAL A 165 1.19 1.28 2.03
N ALA A 166 0.70 0.05 2.19
CA ALA A 166 0.48 -0.88 1.09
C ALA A 166 -0.49 -0.32 0.04
N ALA A 167 -1.57 0.33 0.48
CA ALA A 167 -2.51 1.02 -0.41
C ALA A 167 -1.83 2.10 -1.25
N ALA A 168 -0.99 2.95 -0.64
CA ALA A 168 -0.29 4.02 -1.33
C ALA A 168 0.74 3.48 -2.36
N VAL A 169 1.46 2.41 -2.02
CA VAL A 169 2.42 1.76 -2.91
C VAL A 169 1.71 1.10 -4.10
N LEU A 170 0.64 0.33 -3.86
CA LEU A 170 -0.10 -0.32 -4.94
C LEU A 170 -0.83 0.69 -5.83
N LEU A 171 -1.34 1.79 -5.27
CA LEU A 171 -1.90 2.90 -6.04
C LEU A 171 -0.84 3.49 -6.97
N THR A 172 0.40 3.66 -6.50
CA THR A 172 1.53 4.13 -7.33
C THR A 172 1.77 3.18 -8.52
N ILE A 173 1.78 1.86 -8.28
CA ILE A 173 1.95 0.86 -9.33
C ILE A 173 0.79 0.90 -10.34
N LEU A 174 -0.46 1.01 -9.87
CA LEU A 174 -1.63 1.12 -10.74
C LEU A 174 -1.56 2.38 -11.62
N LEU A 175 -1.15 3.51 -11.07
CA LEU A 175 -0.97 4.76 -11.82
C LEU A 175 0.15 4.65 -12.86
N LEU A 176 1.24 3.96 -12.55
CA LEU A 176 2.30 3.67 -13.53
C LEU A 176 1.79 2.78 -14.67
N GLN A 177 1.02 1.73 -14.37
CA GLN A 177 0.46 0.83 -15.40
C GLN A 177 -0.60 1.49 -16.27
N THR A 178 -1.33 2.46 -15.73
CA THR A 178 -2.33 3.24 -16.48
C THR A 178 -1.72 4.37 -17.32
N GLY A 179 -0.42 4.63 -17.18
CA GLY A 179 0.30 5.64 -17.94
C GLY A 179 0.32 7.03 -17.29
N TYR A 180 -0.33 7.21 -16.13
CA TYR A 180 -0.30 8.45 -15.35
C TYR A 180 0.96 8.53 -14.47
N TRP A 181 2.13 8.46 -15.08
CA TRP A 181 3.41 8.37 -14.35
C TRP A 181 3.76 9.61 -13.51
N LYS A 182 3.25 10.80 -13.87
CA LYS A 182 3.45 12.04 -13.09
C LYS A 182 2.63 12.03 -11.79
N THR A 183 1.37 11.60 -11.84
CA THR A 183 0.55 11.46 -10.64
C THR A 183 1.05 10.31 -9.78
N ALA A 184 1.55 9.24 -10.40
CA ALA A 184 2.25 8.18 -9.68
C ALA A 184 3.46 8.71 -8.91
N ALA A 185 4.29 9.58 -9.50
CA ALA A 185 5.42 10.22 -8.81
C ALA A 185 4.96 11.05 -7.60
N LEU A 186 3.88 11.82 -7.78
CA LEU A 186 3.30 12.63 -6.70
C LEU A 186 2.78 11.74 -5.58
N VAL A 187 2.02 10.68 -5.87
CA VAL A 187 1.51 9.74 -4.85
C VAL A 187 2.65 9.00 -4.16
N HIS A 188 3.69 8.60 -4.90
CA HIS A 188 4.85 7.92 -4.33
C HIS A 188 5.58 8.79 -3.31
N GLY A 189 5.88 10.05 -3.68
CA GLY A 189 6.56 10.99 -2.80
C GLY A 189 5.69 11.50 -1.66
N ALA A 190 4.53 12.06 -2.00
CA ALA A 190 3.65 12.75 -1.06
C ALA A 190 2.96 11.81 -0.08
N LEU A 191 2.66 10.58 -0.49
CA LEU A 191 1.88 9.64 0.31
C LEU A 191 2.72 8.43 0.73
N ALA A 192 3.25 7.64 -0.21
CA ALA A 192 3.87 6.36 0.15
C ALA A 192 5.14 6.53 0.99
N ILE A 193 6.10 7.36 0.55
CA ILE A 193 7.36 7.62 1.27
C ILE A 193 7.11 8.42 2.57
N HIS A 194 6.08 9.27 2.58
CA HIS A 194 5.73 10.03 3.78
C HIS A 194 5.10 9.17 4.86
N LEU A 195 4.20 8.24 4.52
CA LEU A 195 3.59 7.38 5.54
C LEU A 195 4.63 6.46 6.20
N LYS A 196 5.61 5.99 5.42
CA LYS A 196 6.76 5.22 5.89
C LYS A 196 7.91 5.43 4.92
N ILE A 197 9.16 5.52 5.38
CA ILE A 197 10.29 5.85 4.49
C ILE A 197 10.65 4.71 3.52
N TYR A 198 10.33 3.45 3.87
CA TYR A 198 10.72 2.24 3.13
C TYR A 198 10.40 2.23 1.62
N PRO A 199 9.24 2.73 1.13
CA PRO A 199 8.95 2.77 -0.31
C PRO A 199 9.96 3.53 -1.16
N LEU A 200 10.85 4.34 -0.56
CA LEU A 200 11.99 4.95 -1.24
C LEU A 200 12.83 3.93 -2.02
N ILE A 201 12.93 2.68 -1.53
CA ILE A 201 13.68 1.60 -2.19
C ILE A 201 13.15 1.24 -3.58
N TYR A 202 11.91 1.62 -3.91
CA TYR A 202 11.30 1.34 -5.21
C TYR A 202 11.69 2.37 -6.29
N LEU A 203 12.32 3.50 -5.92
CA LEU A 203 12.73 4.53 -6.88
C LEU A 203 13.66 4.00 -7.99
N PRO A 204 14.71 3.20 -7.70
CA PRO A 204 15.56 2.64 -8.75
C PRO A 204 14.78 1.72 -9.69
N SER A 205 13.90 0.87 -9.16
CA SER A 205 13.09 -0.04 -9.97
C SER A 205 12.15 0.70 -10.90
N VAL A 206 11.45 1.73 -10.41
CA VAL A 206 10.57 2.57 -11.23
C VAL A 206 11.37 3.36 -12.27
N PHE A 207 12.53 3.91 -11.89
CA PHE A 207 13.42 4.60 -12.82
C PHE A 207 13.87 3.68 -13.97
N LEU A 208 14.28 2.46 -13.64
CA LEU A 208 14.69 1.45 -14.62
C LEU A 208 13.53 0.98 -15.50
N GLN A 209 12.30 0.89 -14.96
CA GLN A 209 11.11 0.55 -15.74
C GLN A 209 10.72 1.66 -16.72
N LEU A 210 10.88 2.93 -16.32
CA LEU A 210 10.60 4.08 -17.17
C LEU A 210 11.67 4.30 -18.25
N SER A 211 12.91 3.87 -17.99
CA SER A 211 13.91 3.75 -19.06
C SER A 211 13.59 2.51 -19.89
N SER A 212 13.78 2.59 -21.20
CA SER A 212 13.73 1.41 -22.08
C SER A 212 14.91 0.44 -21.83
N TYR A 213 15.46 0.40 -20.62
CA TYR A 213 16.69 -0.30 -20.24
C TYR A 213 16.61 -1.80 -20.53
N GLY A 214 15.49 -2.43 -20.20
CA GLY A 214 15.26 -3.87 -20.45
C GLY A 214 15.13 -4.25 -21.93
N LYS A 215 14.93 -3.29 -22.84
CA LYS A 215 14.75 -3.57 -24.29
C LYS A 215 16.05 -3.52 -25.08
N GLN A 216 17.14 -3.02 -24.50
CA GLN A 216 18.40 -2.81 -25.20
C GLN A 216 19.34 -4.01 -25.05
N LYS A 217 19.96 -4.45 -26.16
CA LYS A 217 20.92 -5.57 -26.15
C LYS A 217 22.34 -5.13 -25.79
N ASP A 218 22.79 -3.98 -26.30
CA ASP A 218 24.17 -3.50 -26.14
C ASP A 218 24.40 -2.69 -24.86
N PHE A 219 25.60 -2.81 -24.27
CA PHE A 219 25.99 -2.10 -23.05
C PHE A 219 26.01 -0.57 -23.23
N SER A 220 26.54 -0.06 -24.34
CA SER A 220 26.56 1.38 -24.63
C SER A 220 25.14 1.95 -24.75
N SER A 221 24.24 1.21 -25.38
CA SER A 221 22.83 1.58 -25.53
C SER A 221 22.07 1.53 -24.20
N LYS A 222 22.39 0.57 -23.32
CA LYS A 222 21.87 0.55 -21.93
C LYS A 222 22.34 1.76 -21.13
N PHE A 223 23.62 2.12 -21.22
CA PHE A 223 24.17 3.28 -20.52
C PHE A 223 23.55 4.59 -21.02
N LYS A 224 23.40 4.76 -22.34
CA LYS A 224 22.66 5.90 -22.93
C LYS A 224 21.21 5.93 -22.48
N ALA A 225 20.52 4.79 -22.46
CA ALA A 225 19.13 4.69 -22.01
C ALA A 225 18.96 5.05 -20.52
N LEU A 226 19.98 4.82 -19.69
CA LEU A 226 19.98 5.21 -18.28
C LEU A 226 20.15 6.73 -18.12
N LEU A 227 21.18 7.31 -18.75
CA LEU A 227 21.51 8.73 -18.59
C LEU A 227 20.46 9.65 -19.23
N PHE A 228 19.99 9.32 -20.44
CA PHE A 228 19.03 10.14 -21.19
C PHE A 228 17.56 9.81 -20.86
N ASN A 229 17.30 9.09 -19.76
CA ASN A 229 15.94 8.80 -19.30
C ASN A 229 15.25 10.04 -18.72
N TRP A 230 14.81 10.96 -19.57
CA TRP A 230 14.11 12.18 -19.13
C TRP A 230 12.88 11.86 -18.27
N LYS A 231 12.10 10.83 -18.63
CA LYS A 231 10.91 10.43 -17.86
C LYS A 231 11.27 9.99 -16.44
N GLY A 232 12.33 9.19 -16.29
CA GLY A 232 12.82 8.77 -14.97
C GLY A 232 13.34 9.94 -14.14
N HIS A 233 14.10 10.86 -14.74
CA HIS A 233 14.60 12.05 -14.03
C HIS A 233 13.46 12.95 -13.56
N VAL A 234 12.47 13.21 -14.42
CA VAL A 234 11.28 13.98 -14.04
C VAL A 234 10.49 13.26 -12.95
N TYR A 235 10.37 11.93 -13.01
CA TYR A 235 9.72 11.14 -11.96
C TYR A 235 10.42 11.31 -10.60
N LEU A 236 11.76 11.23 -10.59
CA LEU A 236 12.55 11.46 -9.38
C LEU A 236 12.38 12.87 -8.84
N ILE A 237 12.45 13.89 -9.71
CA ILE A 237 12.28 15.29 -9.30
C ILE A 237 10.90 15.52 -8.68
N ILE A 238 9.82 15.02 -9.30
CA ILE A 238 8.47 15.15 -8.74
C ILE A 238 8.34 14.42 -7.40
N THR A 239 8.89 13.21 -7.31
CA THR A 239 8.83 12.40 -6.08
C THR A 239 9.58 13.07 -4.93
N LEU A 240 10.81 13.53 -5.17
CA LEU A 240 11.63 14.20 -4.17
C LEU A 240 11.09 15.58 -3.80
N SER A 241 10.61 16.37 -4.77
CA SER A 241 10.03 17.68 -4.50
C SER A 241 8.71 17.58 -3.72
N SER A 242 7.83 16.64 -4.05
CA SER A 242 6.59 16.41 -3.30
C SER A 242 6.86 15.92 -1.88
N PHE A 243 7.84 15.03 -1.71
CA PHE A 243 8.30 14.63 -0.38
C PHE A 243 8.86 15.83 0.40
N ALA A 244 9.79 16.58 -0.19
CA ALA A 244 10.40 17.75 0.44
C ALA A 244 9.38 18.82 0.81
N ALA A 245 8.37 19.07 -0.04
CA ALA A 245 7.32 20.07 0.23
C ALA A 245 6.55 19.75 1.53
N ILE A 246 6.18 18.49 1.75
CA ILE A 246 5.47 18.08 2.97
C ILE A 246 6.43 18.08 4.18
N VAL A 247 7.68 17.69 4.00
CA VAL A 247 8.69 17.81 5.09
C VAL A 247 8.84 19.28 5.49
N LEU A 248 8.93 20.20 4.52
CA LEU A 248 9.02 21.64 4.76
C LEU A 248 7.77 22.18 5.45
N PHE A 249 6.58 21.73 5.05
CA PHE A 249 5.34 22.07 5.74
C PHE A 249 5.38 21.68 7.23
N PHE A 250 5.79 20.45 7.55
CA PHE A 250 5.91 20.03 8.95
C PHE A 250 7.11 20.63 9.68
N TYR A 251 8.16 21.01 8.95
CA TYR A 251 9.28 21.76 9.51
C TYR A 251 8.83 23.16 9.97
N GLN A 252 7.95 23.83 9.21
CA GLN A 252 7.40 25.13 9.62
C GLN A 252 6.56 25.03 10.90
N ILE A 253 5.90 23.89 11.16
CA ILE A 253 5.05 23.70 12.33
C ILE A 253 5.87 23.25 13.55
N TYR A 254 6.78 22.29 13.38
CA TYR A 254 7.48 21.60 14.49
C TYR A 254 8.98 21.87 14.57
N GLY A 255 9.55 22.65 13.64
CA GLY A 255 10.96 23.01 13.61
C GLY A 255 11.89 21.81 13.42
N ASP A 256 13.06 21.90 14.05
CA ASP A 256 14.17 20.94 13.91
C ASP A 256 13.81 19.52 14.34
N THR A 257 12.76 19.35 15.15
CA THR A 257 12.29 18.03 15.58
C THR A 257 11.88 17.14 14.40
N THR A 258 11.29 17.72 13.36
CA THR A 258 10.89 17.01 12.14
C THR A 258 12.10 16.44 11.40
N ILE A 259 13.15 17.24 11.22
CA ILE A 259 14.36 16.82 10.51
C ILE A 259 15.13 15.78 11.35
N PHE A 260 15.32 16.07 12.64
CA PHE A 260 16.01 15.16 13.55
C PHE A 260 15.32 13.79 13.60
N ARG A 261 13.98 13.76 13.62
CA ARG A 261 13.24 12.49 13.61
C ARG A 261 13.31 11.74 12.29
N LEU A 262 13.26 12.42 11.15
CA LEU A 262 13.47 11.76 9.85
C LEU A 262 14.85 11.10 9.77
N ILE A 263 15.90 11.81 10.22
CA ILE A 263 17.27 11.26 10.28
C ILE A 263 17.34 10.09 11.27
N SER A 264 16.72 10.22 12.44
CA SER A 264 16.65 9.14 13.43
C SER A 264 15.96 7.89 12.87
N ILE A 265 14.86 8.03 12.14
CA ILE A 265 14.14 6.90 11.53
C ILE A 265 15.04 6.20 10.50
N LEU A 266 15.72 6.97 9.65
CA LEU A 266 16.68 6.44 8.67
C LEU A 266 17.85 5.71 9.36
N TYR A 267 18.40 6.29 10.43
CA TYR A 267 19.51 5.70 11.18
C TYR A 267 19.09 4.40 11.88
N THR A 268 17.94 4.39 12.55
CA THR A 268 17.42 3.18 13.20
C THR A 268 17.16 2.08 12.19
N TRP A 269 16.54 2.42 11.05
CA TRP A 269 16.33 1.45 9.97
C TRP A 269 17.65 0.88 9.45
N TRP A 270 18.63 1.74 9.16
CA TRP A 270 19.95 1.30 8.72
C TRP A 270 20.62 0.40 9.75
N LYS A 271 20.57 0.75 11.03
CA LYS A 271 21.12 -0.05 12.12
C LYS A 271 20.44 -1.42 12.23
N GLU A 272 19.12 -1.49 12.14
CA GLU A 272 18.36 -2.74 12.14
C GLU A 272 18.76 -3.65 10.96
N THR A 273 18.91 -3.07 9.75
CA THR A 273 19.35 -3.85 8.57
C THR A 273 20.81 -4.29 8.62
N SER A 274 21.66 -3.54 9.33
CA SER A 274 23.08 -3.85 9.48
C SER A 274 23.37 -4.79 10.65
N SER A 275 22.46 -4.87 11.62
CA SER A 275 22.56 -5.72 12.80
C SER A 275 21.92 -7.08 12.53
N CYS A 276 22.43 -7.83 11.53
CA CYS A 276 22.20 -9.27 11.51
C CYS A 276 23.04 -9.89 12.65
N PRO A 277 22.46 -10.71 13.55
CA PRO A 277 23.27 -11.55 14.40
C PRO A 277 24.05 -12.51 13.50
N ASN A 278 25.38 -12.47 13.58
CA ASN A 278 26.25 -13.52 13.07
C ASN A 278 25.97 -14.83 13.81
#